data_AF-A0A8S9FMN1-F1
#
_entry.id   AF-A0A8S9FMN1-F1
#
_cell.length_a   1.000
_cell.length_b   1.000
_cell.length_c   1.000
_cell.angle_alpha   90.00
_cell.angle_beta   90.00
_cell.angle_gamma   90.00
#
_symmetry.space_group_name_H-M   'P 1'
#
loop_
_entity.id
_entity.type
_entity.pdbx_description
1 polymer ?
#
loop_
_entity_poly.entity_id
_entity_poly.type
_entity_poly.pdbx_seq_one_letter_code
_entity_poly.pdbx_strand_id
1 'polypeptide(L)'
;MASLVLLTFSLLFATFSSPLVDAFNYSNDSTFAAPAPNPIDAFNYSDGNYTLGAPALNPIDACWRRDAKWSTNRQALARCAVGFGKAALGGSKGPIYVVTSPADDVGKPKPGTLRFGATQPNPLWITFARDMVIRLRTELEVKSHKTIDGRGVKVDIGNGPCISIKRASNVIIHGITVHDCRLSKGFDGDGIRVFQSRNVWIDHCHLSRCQDGLIDVVTSSTAVTISNNRLINHQKAMLLGHSDNHMADKNMKVTVAFNVFGPGLTERMP
;
A
#
# COMPACT_ATOMS: atom_id res chain seq x y z
N MET A 1 8.97 68.14 -22.78
CA MET A 1 7.65 67.82 -22.20
C MET A 1 7.30 66.41 -22.64
N ALA A 2 7.40 65.43 -21.73
CA ALA A 2 7.22 64.02 -22.03
C ALA A 2 5.75 63.62 -21.78
N SER A 3 5.10 63.02 -22.78
CA SER A 3 3.75 62.48 -22.67
C SER A 3 3.74 61.21 -21.84
N LEU A 4 2.89 61.22 -20.80
CA LEU A 4 2.62 60.13 -19.89
C LEU A 4 1.51 59.24 -20.50
N VAL A 5 1.83 57.99 -20.81
CA VAL A 5 0.82 56.98 -21.22
C VAL A 5 0.25 56.35 -19.94
N LEU A 6 -1.01 56.65 -19.63
CA LEU A 6 -1.79 55.93 -18.61
C LEU A 6 -2.21 54.56 -19.16
N LEU A 7 -1.69 53.47 -18.60
CA LEU A 7 -2.31 52.15 -18.70
C LEU A 7 -3.28 51.98 -17.53
N THR A 8 -4.58 52.01 -17.80
CA THR A 8 -5.61 51.60 -16.85
C THR A 8 -5.78 50.07 -16.92
N PHE A 9 -5.27 49.36 -15.92
CA PHE A 9 -5.59 47.95 -15.69
C PHE A 9 -6.99 47.84 -15.08
N SER A 10 -7.96 47.36 -15.85
CA SER A 10 -9.27 46.96 -15.33
C SER A 10 -9.14 45.56 -14.73
N LEU A 11 -9.22 45.43 -13.40
CA LEU A 11 -9.41 44.13 -12.75
C LEU A 11 -10.86 43.66 -12.97
N LEU A 12 -11.05 42.67 -13.83
CA LEU A 12 -12.28 41.89 -13.86
C LEU A 12 -12.23 40.88 -12.70
N PHE A 13 -13.01 41.12 -11.64
CA PHE A 13 -13.33 40.09 -10.64
C PHE A 13 -14.32 39.11 -11.27
N ALA A 14 -13.84 37.95 -11.73
CA ALA A 14 -14.70 36.82 -12.02
C ALA A 14 -14.97 36.06 -10.71
N THR A 15 -16.12 36.30 -10.10
CA THR A 15 -16.67 35.47 -9.03
C THR A 15 -17.12 34.14 -9.63
N PHE A 16 -16.29 33.10 -9.54
CA PHE A 16 -16.75 31.73 -9.74
C PHE A 16 -17.44 31.25 -8.47
N SER A 17 -18.77 31.25 -8.49
CA SER A 17 -19.60 30.48 -7.58
C SER A 17 -19.39 28.98 -7.87
N SER A 18 -18.68 28.30 -6.98
CA SER A 18 -18.60 26.83 -6.97
C SER A 18 -19.98 26.25 -6.63
N PRO A 19 -20.52 25.31 -7.44
CA PRO A 19 -21.68 24.57 -7.00
C PRO A 19 -21.24 23.58 -5.92
N LEU A 20 -21.91 23.72 -4.78
CA LEU A 20 -22.23 22.73 -3.76
C LEU A 20 -21.55 21.36 -3.86
N VAL A 21 -20.80 21.09 -2.80
CA VAL A 21 -20.31 19.77 -2.41
C VAL A 21 -21.52 18.88 -2.19
N ASP A 22 -21.81 17.96 -3.12
CA ASP A 22 -22.70 16.84 -2.82
C ASP A 22 -21.95 15.93 -1.84
N ALA A 23 -22.26 16.12 -0.56
CA ALA A 23 -21.96 15.16 0.47
C ALA A 23 -22.72 13.87 0.13
N PHE A 24 -22.04 12.92 -0.52
CA PHE A 24 -22.55 11.57 -0.64
C PHE A 24 -22.71 11.01 0.78
N ASN A 25 -23.96 10.94 1.22
CA ASN A 25 -24.38 10.19 2.39
C ASN A 25 -23.92 8.74 2.22
N TYR A 26 -22.79 8.41 2.83
CA TYR A 26 -22.41 7.03 3.08
C TYR A 26 -23.44 6.49 4.08
N SER A 27 -24.45 5.79 3.57
CA SER A 27 -25.42 5.10 4.40
C SER A 27 -24.66 4.16 5.34
N ASN A 28 -24.82 4.38 6.64
CA ASN A 28 -24.41 3.47 7.69
C ASN A 28 -25.20 2.17 7.56
N ASP A 29 -24.81 1.31 6.62
CA ASP A 29 -25.18 -0.09 6.67
C ASP A 29 -24.21 -0.79 7.62
N SER A 30 -24.69 -0.99 8.84
CA SER A 30 -23.95 -1.50 10.00
C SER A 30 -23.97 -3.02 10.07
N THR A 31 -24.18 -3.71 8.94
CA THR A 31 -23.85 -5.14 8.86
C THR A 31 -22.32 -5.26 8.85
N PHE A 32 -21.74 -5.45 10.04
CA PHE A 32 -20.36 -5.91 10.20
C PHE A 32 -20.16 -7.17 9.36
N ALA A 33 -19.61 -7.00 8.16
CA ALA A 33 -19.05 -8.12 7.41
C ALA A 33 -17.98 -8.76 8.30
N ALA A 34 -18.02 -10.09 8.43
CA ALA A 34 -17.05 -10.85 9.20
C ALA A 34 -15.62 -10.41 8.83
N PRO A 35 -14.70 -10.33 9.81
CA PRO A 35 -13.32 -9.92 9.53
C PRO A 35 -12.77 -10.80 8.41
N ALA A 36 -12.24 -10.16 7.36
CA ALA A 36 -11.74 -10.87 6.20
C ALA A 36 -10.77 -11.99 6.64
N PRO A 37 -10.81 -13.18 5.99
CA PRO A 37 -9.79 -14.19 6.22
C PRO A 37 -8.40 -13.59 6.00
N ASN A 38 -7.37 -14.15 6.65
CA ASN A 38 -6.00 -13.69 6.46
C ASN A 38 -5.73 -13.61 4.95
N PRO A 39 -5.19 -12.49 4.41
CA PRO A 39 -4.95 -12.34 2.98
C PRO A 39 -4.27 -13.56 2.34
N ILE A 40 -3.42 -14.23 3.10
CA ILE A 40 -2.64 -15.41 2.69
C ILE A 40 -3.49 -16.69 2.61
N ASP A 41 -4.51 -16.81 3.48
CA ASP A 41 -5.47 -17.92 3.53
C ASP A 41 -6.63 -17.70 2.54
N ALA A 42 -6.94 -16.45 2.19
CA ALA A 42 -8.01 -16.07 1.27
C ALA A 42 -7.78 -16.52 -0.19
N PHE A 43 -6.57 -16.98 -0.52
CA PHE A 43 -6.25 -17.57 -1.82
C PHE A 43 -6.64 -19.05 -1.95
N ASN A 44 -7.08 -19.69 -0.86
CA ASN A 44 -7.68 -21.02 -0.89
C ASN A 44 -9.18 -20.91 -1.21
N TYR A 45 -9.54 -20.52 -2.44
CA TYR A 45 -10.92 -20.67 -2.91
C TYR A 45 -11.20 -22.16 -3.12
N SER A 46 -11.95 -22.77 -2.20
CA SER A 46 -12.59 -24.06 -2.40
C SER A 46 -14.08 -23.82 -2.62
N ASP A 47 -14.44 -23.42 -3.84
CA ASP A 47 -15.81 -23.61 -4.29
C ASP A 47 -15.99 -25.11 -4.50
N GLY A 48 -16.76 -25.73 -3.61
CA GLY A 48 -17.06 -27.15 -3.66
C GLY A 48 -17.83 -27.47 -4.93
N ASN A 49 -17.15 -27.96 -5.97
CA ASN A 49 -17.51 -29.21 -6.66
C ASN A 49 -16.50 -29.71 -7.71
N TYR A 50 -15.18 -29.59 -7.47
CA TYR A 50 -14.18 -30.27 -8.29
C TYR A 50 -13.03 -30.79 -7.42
N THR A 51 -12.86 -32.11 -7.36
CA THR A 51 -11.62 -32.74 -6.89
C THR A 51 -10.55 -32.56 -7.97
N LEU A 52 -10.02 -31.34 -8.08
CA LEU A 52 -8.78 -31.04 -8.81
C LEU A 52 -7.67 -30.99 -7.76
N GLY A 53 -6.53 -31.65 -8.04
CA GLY A 53 -5.35 -31.56 -7.20
C GLY A 53 -5.01 -30.11 -6.85
N ALA A 54 -4.43 -29.88 -5.67
CA ALA A 54 -4.17 -28.54 -5.14
C ALA A 54 -3.70 -27.59 -6.26
N PRO A 55 -4.34 -26.42 -6.44
CA PRO A 55 -4.04 -25.54 -7.56
C PRO A 55 -2.54 -25.25 -7.63
N ALA A 56 -1.99 -25.32 -8.85
CA ALA A 56 -0.57 -25.07 -9.06
C ALA A 56 -0.21 -23.66 -8.56
N LEU A 57 0.68 -23.58 -7.57
CA LEU A 57 1.18 -22.31 -7.05
C LEU A 57 1.87 -21.52 -8.17
N ASN A 58 1.59 -20.22 -8.25
CA ASN A 58 2.31 -19.34 -9.17
C ASN A 58 3.81 -19.26 -8.81
N PRO A 59 4.69 -18.77 -9.70
CA PRO A 59 6.14 -18.78 -9.47
C PRO A 59 6.61 -18.11 -8.16
N ILE A 60 5.91 -17.07 -7.70
CA ILE A 60 6.22 -16.39 -6.42
C ILE A 60 5.88 -17.32 -5.26
N ASP A 61 4.64 -17.81 -5.21
CA ASP A 61 4.17 -18.65 -4.11
C ASP A 61 4.86 -20.01 -4.08
N ALA A 62 5.17 -20.58 -5.24
CA ALA A 62 5.91 -21.83 -5.35
C ALA A 62 7.33 -21.73 -4.75
N CYS A 63 7.93 -20.53 -4.75
CA CYS A 63 9.27 -20.29 -4.22
C CYS A 63 9.32 -20.35 -2.68
N TRP A 64 8.29 -19.87 -1.98
CA TRP A 64 8.33 -19.79 -0.50
C TRP A 64 7.30 -20.66 0.21
N ARG A 65 6.09 -20.88 -0.35
CA ARG A 65 5.04 -21.66 0.33
C ARG A 65 5.35 -23.15 0.41
N ARG A 66 6.27 -23.64 -0.43
CA ARG A 66 6.77 -25.03 -0.36
C ARG A 66 7.72 -25.27 0.83
N ASP A 67 8.26 -24.20 1.42
CA ASP A 67 9.06 -24.31 2.64
C ASP A 67 8.13 -24.44 3.86
N ALA A 68 7.95 -25.66 4.35
CA ALA A 68 7.20 -25.93 5.57
C ALA A 68 7.76 -25.19 6.81
N LYS A 69 9.01 -24.70 6.74
CA LYS A 69 9.72 -23.97 7.80
C LYS A 69 9.73 -22.45 7.58
N TRP A 70 8.85 -21.92 6.72
CA TRP A 70 8.76 -20.48 6.43
C TRP A 70 8.71 -19.61 7.70
N SER A 71 8.08 -20.08 8.77
CA SER A 71 7.91 -19.35 10.03
C SER A 71 9.22 -19.14 10.78
N THR A 72 10.14 -20.10 10.68
CA THR A 72 11.52 -20.00 11.19
C THR A 72 12.51 -19.41 10.19
N ASN A 73 12.11 -19.29 8.91
CA ASN A 73 12.94 -18.80 7.81
C ASN A 73 12.27 -17.64 7.07
N ARG A 74 11.64 -16.72 7.81
CA ARG A 74 10.77 -15.67 7.25
C ARG A 74 11.43 -14.87 6.14
N GLN A 75 12.70 -14.54 6.32
CA GLN A 75 13.46 -13.68 5.41
C GLN A 75 13.76 -14.33 4.05
N ALA A 76 13.61 -15.65 3.91
CA ALA A 76 13.78 -16.34 2.62
C ALA A 76 12.78 -15.86 1.56
N LEU A 77 11.59 -15.37 1.97
CA LEU A 77 10.59 -14.75 1.10
C LEU A 77 11.21 -13.67 0.19
N ALA A 78 12.18 -12.89 0.69
CA ALA A 78 12.79 -11.79 -0.06
C ALA A 78 13.49 -12.22 -1.37
N ARG A 79 13.73 -13.52 -1.57
CA ARG A 79 14.35 -14.06 -2.79
C ARG A 79 13.31 -14.54 -3.82
N CYS A 80 12.03 -14.43 -3.50
CA CYS A 80 10.94 -14.98 -4.32
C CYS A 80 10.23 -13.92 -5.18
N ALA A 81 10.57 -12.64 -5.03
CA ALA A 81 10.05 -11.59 -5.87
C ALA A 81 10.43 -11.83 -7.34
N VAL A 82 9.48 -11.65 -8.26
CA VAL A 82 9.70 -11.65 -9.71
C VAL A 82 9.44 -10.27 -10.30
N GLY A 83 9.62 -10.11 -11.62
CA GLY A 83 9.33 -8.85 -12.32
C GLY A 83 10.35 -7.75 -12.06
N PHE A 84 9.94 -6.51 -12.25
CA PHE A 84 10.82 -5.35 -12.10
C PHE A 84 11.21 -5.08 -10.64
N GLY A 85 10.37 -5.43 -9.68
CA GLY A 85 10.65 -5.34 -8.24
C GLY A 85 11.48 -6.48 -7.66
N LYS A 86 11.97 -7.44 -8.46
CA LYS A 86 12.71 -8.64 -7.99
C LYS A 86 13.95 -8.35 -7.13
N ALA A 87 14.51 -7.15 -7.23
CA ALA A 87 15.67 -6.72 -6.44
C ALA A 87 15.30 -6.21 -5.03
N ALA A 88 14.01 -6.12 -4.70
CA ALA A 88 13.55 -5.70 -3.38
C ALA A 88 13.87 -6.76 -2.32
N LEU A 89 14.98 -6.58 -1.60
CA LEU A 89 15.36 -7.46 -0.50
C LEU A 89 14.70 -7.08 0.84
N GLY A 90 13.99 -5.96 0.88
CA GLY A 90 13.34 -5.45 2.09
C GLY A 90 14.32 -5.33 3.26
N GLY A 91 13.90 -5.82 4.42
CA GLY A 91 14.69 -5.90 5.63
C GLY A 91 15.48 -7.19 5.83
N SER A 92 15.70 -8.01 4.79
CA SER A 92 16.28 -9.36 4.94
C SER A 92 17.72 -9.40 5.47
N LYS A 93 18.41 -8.25 5.51
CA LYS A 93 19.76 -8.10 6.08
C LYS A 93 19.76 -7.56 7.51
N GLY A 94 18.59 -7.35 8.08
CA GLY A 94 18.40 -6.83 9.44
C GLY A 94 17.84 -7.88 10.40
N PRO A 95 17.79 -7.57 11.69
CA PRO A 95 17.10 -8.42 12.66
C PRO A 95 15.58 -8.41 12.45
N ILE A 96 14.92 -9.41 13.04
CA ILE A 96 13.47 -9.40 13.18
C ILE A 96 13.10 -8.39 14.27
N TYR A 97 12.18 -7.49 13.95
CA TYR A 97 11.54 -6.59 14.90
C TYR A 97 10.09 -7.01 15.06
N VAL A 98 9.64 -7.21 16.29
CA VAL A 98 8.28 -7.68 16.57
C VAL A 98 7.44 -6.52 17.09
N VAL A 99 6.37 -6.18 16.37
CA VAL A 99 5.34 -5.26 16.83
C VAL A 99 4.52 -5.97 17.91
N THR A 100 4.44 -5.36 19.08
CA THR A 100 3.72 -5.86 20.27
C THR A 100 2.56 -4.94 20.67
N SER A 101 2.52 -3.72 20.12
CA SER A 101 1.52 -2.71 20.42
C SER A 101 0.93 -2.09 19.13
N PRO A 102 -0.41 -1.97 19.03
CA PRO A 102 -1.06 -1.29 17.92
C PRO A 102 -1.07 0.24 18.07
N ALA A 103 -0.51 0.78 19.16
CA ALA A 103 -0.50 2.21 19.42
C ALA A 103 0.33 2.96 18.36
N ASP A 104 -0.10 4.18 18.05
CA ASP A 104 0.60 5.07 17.13
C ASP A 104 0.85 6.44 17.79
N ASP A 105 2.13 6.79 17.94
CA ASP A 105 2.60 8.09 18.42
C ASP A 105 3.54 8.67 17.35
N VAL A 106 3.12 9.77 16.75
CA VAL A 106 3.81 10.41 15.61
C VAL A 106 5.10 11.11 16.07
N GLY A 107 5.06 11.77 17.23
CA GLY A 107 6.17 12.58 17.71
C GLY A 107 7.24 11.77 18.41
N LYS A 108 6.83 10.70 19.11
CA LYS A 108 7.74 9.84 19.86
C LYS A 108 7.32 8.37 19.74
N PRO A 109 7.46 7.77 18.54
CA PRO A 109 7.10 6.37 18.34
C PRO A 109 7.88 5.50 19.34
N LYS A 110 7.18 4.60 20.02
CA LYS A 110 7.77 3.76 21.08
C LYS A 110 8.22 2.41 20.52
N PRO A 111 9.33 1.83 21.02
CA PRO A 111 9.65 0.43 20.75
C PRO A 111 8.45 -0.49 21.00
N GLY A 112 8.27 -1.48 20.13
CA GLY A 112 7.09 -2.34 20.09
C GLY A 112 5.95 -1.83 19.21
N THR A 113 5.97 -0.59 18.71
CA THR A 113 4.98 -0.07 17.74
C THR A 113 5.42 -0.26 16.30
N LEU A 114 4.46 -0.32 15.36
CA LEU A 114 4.76 -0.39 13.92
C LEU A 114 5.54 0.85 13.45
N ARG A 115 5.11 2.06 13.86
CA ARG A 115 5.79 3.30 13.46
C ARG A 115 7.25 3.30 13.85
N PHE A 116 7.58 2.91 15.09
CA PHE A 116 8.97 2.85 15.52
C PHE A 116 9.82 1.96 14.60
N GLY A 117 9.37 0.74 14.30
CA GLY A 117 10.09 -0.18 13.43
C GLY A 117 10.23 0.33 11.99
N ALA A 118 9.14 0.84 11.42
CA ALA A 118 9.11 1.32 10.04
C ALA A 118 10.01 2.54 9.80
N THR A 119 10.22 3.38 10.82
CA THR A 119 11.02 4.61 10.71
C THR A 119 12.48 4.45 11.14
N GLN A 120 12.91 3.27 11.60
CA GLN A 120 14.31 3.07 11.96
C GLN A 120 15.25 3.24 10.74
N PRO A 121 16.48 3.74 10.93
CA PRO A 121 17.44 3.88 9.84
C PRO A 121 17.98 2.52 9.36
N ASN A 122 18.13 1.56 10.28
CA ASN A 122 18.71 0.25 9.98
C ASN A 122 17.70 -0.68 9.29
N PRO A 123 18.18 -1.69 8.53
CA PRO A 123 17.30 -2.71 7.97
C PRO A 123 16.52 -3.44 9.05
N LEU A 124 15.22 -3.68 8.84
CA LEU A 124 14.37 -4.44 9.78
C LEU A 124 13.35 -5.31 9.06
N TRP A 125 13.24 -6.57 9.48
CA TRP A 125 12.14 -7.46 9.12
C TRP A 125 11.05 -7.37 10.19
N ILE A 126 10.02 -6.59 9.92
CA ILE A 126 8.95 -6.26 10.88
C ILE A 126 7.89 -7.35 10.83
N THR A 127 7.62 -7.97 11.97
CA THR A 127 6.57 -8.98 12.19
C THR A 127 5.65 -8.54 13.32
N PHE A 128 4.60 -9.31 13.59
CA PHE A 128 3.57 -8.96 14.56
C PHE A 128 3.37 -10.10 15.56
N ALA A 129 3.28 -9.78 16.85
CA ALA A 129 3.19 -10.77 17.91
C ALA A 129 1.83 -11.49 17.97
N ARG A 130 0.78 -10.87 17.45
CA ARG A 130 -0.61 -11.31 17.49
C ARG A 130 -1.42 -10.55 16.44
N ASP A 131 -2.70 -10.90 16.31
CA ASP A 131 -3.65 -10.13 15.52
C ASP A 131 -3.70 -8.68 16.02
N MET A 132 -3.72 -7.71 15.09
CA MET A 132 -3.73 -6.28 15.40
C MET A 132 -4.59 -5.49 14.43
N VAL A 133 -5.38 -4.58 14.99
CA VAL A 133 -5.99 -3.47 14.27
C VAL A 133 -5.21 -2.20 14.62
N ILE A 134 -4.58 -1.59 13.62
CA ILE A 134 -3.70 -0.43 13.78
C ILE A 134 -4.33 0.76 13.07
N ARG A 135 -4.72 1.77 13.85
CA ARG A 135 -5.16 3.06 13.34
C ARG A 135 -4.01 4.05 13.44
N LEU A 136 -3.44 4.41 12.31
CA LEU A 136 -2.38 5.42 12.25
C LEU A 136 -2.97 6.83 12.46
N ARG A 137 -2.20 7.71 13.09
CA ARG A 137 -2.56 9.11 13.32
C ARG A 137 -2.15 10.02 12.16
N THR A 138 -1.08 9.66 11.46
CA THR A 138 -0.60 10.27 10.21
C THR A 138 -0.10 9.16 9.30
N GLU A 139 0.20 9.45 8.04
CA GLU A 139 0.84 8.46 7.17
C GLU A 139 2.06 7.80 7.84
N LEU A 140 2.19 6.50 7.63
CA LEU A 140 3.35 5.73 8.02
C LEU A 140 4.40 5.83 6.91
N GLU A 141 5.38 6.73 7.08
CA GLU A 141 6.53 6.81 6.17
C GLU A 141 7.48 5.62 6.43
N VAL A 142 7.41 4.62 5.57
CA VAL A 142 8.29 3.44 5.63
C VAL A 142 9.65 3.79 5.03
N LYS A 143 10.70 3.72 5.85
CA LYS A 143 12.09 3.97 5.40
C LYS A 143 12.63 2.83 4.54
N SER A 144 13.77 3.05 3.91
CA SER A 144 14.50 2.03 3.15
C SER A 144 14.81 0.78 3.98
N HIS A 145 14.98 -0.34 3.29
CA HIS A 145 15.39 -1.63 3.88
C HIS A 145 14.41 -2.16 4.93
N LYS A 146 13.11 -2.08 4.64
CA LYS A 146 12.06 -2.58 5.52
C LYS A 146 11.30 -3.71 4.86
N THR A 147 10.95 -4.70 5.65
CA THR A 147 9.85 -5.61 5.32
C THR A 147 8.77 -5.44 6.37
N ILE A 148 7.52 -5.26 5.97
CA ILE A 148 6.36 -5.46 6.83
C ILE A 148 5.77 -6.83 6.44
N ASP A 149 5.85 -7.80 7.34
CA ASP A 149 5.46 -9.20 7.12
C ASP A 149 4.35 -9.60 8.10
N GLY A 150 3.11 -9.63 7.60
CA GLY A 150 1.92 -10.02 8.36
C GLY A 150 1.71 -11.52 8.49
N ARG A 151 2.57 -12.39 7.92
CA ARG A 151 2.36 -13.85 7.97
C ARG A 151 2.22 -14.38 9.39
N GLY A 152 1.22 -15.23 9.60
CA GLY A 152 0.96 -15.95 10.84
C GLY A 152 -0.04 -15.27 11.79
N VAL A 153 -0.44 -14.03 11.50
CA VAL A 153 -1.45 -13.28 12.28
C VAL A 153 -2.26 -12.38 11.33
N LYS A 154 -3.36 -11.81 11.79
CA LYS A 154 -4.17 -10.83 11.05
C LYS A 154 -3.74 -9.41 11.41
N VAL A 155 -3.34 -8.63 10.41
CA VAL A 155 -2.91 -7.24 10.62
C VAL A 155 -3.75 -6.34 9.73
N ASP A 156 -4.65 -5.59 10.36
CA ASP A 156 -5.53 -4.63 9.71
C ASP A 156 -5.03 -3.21 9.99
N ILE A 157 -4.69 -2.47 8.93
CA ILE A 157 -4.28 -1.07 8.98
C ILE A 157 -5.36 -0.24 8.30
N GLY A 158 -6.02 0.65 9.05
CA GLY A 158 -7.14 1.38 8.48
C GLY A 158 -7.80 2.39 9.41
N ASN A 159 -8.91 2.96 8.92
CA ASN A 159 -9.72 3.99 9.61
C ASN A 159 -8.93 5.27 9.96
N GLY A 160 -7.85 5.53 9.23
CA GLY A 160 -6.96 6.67 9.38
C GLY A 160 -6.05 6.75 8.16
N PRO A 161 -4.98 7.56 8.18
CA PRO A 161 -3.99 7.53 7.11
C PRO A 161 -3.29 6.16 7.04
N CYS A 162 -2.71 5.83 5.90
CA CYS A 162 -2.13 4.51 5.67
C CYS A 162 -0.64 4.58 5.31
N ILE A 163 -0.17 3.78 4.35
CA ILE A 163 1.25 3.48 4.16
C ILE A 163 1.83 4.35 3.04
N SER A 164 3.01 4.91 3.31
CA SER A 164 3.74 5.76 2.37
C SER A 164 5.19 5.33 2.27
N ILE A 165 5.62 4.93 1.08
CA ILE A 165 6.99 4.57 0.73
C ILE A 165 7.56 5.75 -0.05
N LYS A 166 8.16 6.69 0.68
CA LYS A 166 8.60 7.98 0.14
C LYS A 166 10.11 8.09 0.12
N ARG A 167 10.70 8.32 -1.06
CA ARG A 167 12.16 8.48 -1.25
C ARG A 167 12.95 7.34 -0.62
N ALA A 168 12.43 6.12 -0.77
CA ALA A 168 12.95 4.92 -0.13
C ALA A 168 13.36 3.87 -1.18
N SER A 169 14.16 2.90 -0.75
CA SER A 169 14.48 1.75 -1.58
C SER A 169 14.56 0.45 -0.80
N ASN A 170 14.33 -0.66 -1.50
CA ASN A 170 14.32 -2.01 -0.93
C ASN A 170 13.27 -2.12 0.18
N VAL A 171 11.99 -2.05 -0.20
CA VAL A 171 10.85 -2.19 0.71
C VAL A 171 9.98 -3.35 0.26
N ILE A 172 9.58 -4.20 1.20
CA ILE A 172 8.59 -5.26 0.99
C ILE A 172 7.39 -5.00 1.91
N ILE A 173 6.19 -4.98 1.37
CA ILE A 173 4.94 -4.99 2.13
C ILE A 173 4.23 -6.30 1.80
N HIS A 174 4.05 -7.16 2.81
CA HIS A 174 3.58 -8.52 2.60
C HIS A 174 2.55 -8.97 3.64
N GLY A 175 1.42 -9.50 3.17
CA GLY A 175 0.49 -10.25 4.03
C GLY A 175 -0.32 -9.42 5.02
N ILE A 176 -0.63 -8.16 4.68
CA ILE A 176 -1.42 -7.25 5.54
C ILE A 176 -2.71 -6.81 4.86
N THR A 177 -3.71 -6.44 5.65
CA THR A 177 -4.93 -5.77 5.16
C THR A 177 -4.76 -4.26 5.32
N VAL A 178 -5.09 -3.49 4.28
CA VAL A 178 -5.10 -2.03 4.28
C VAL A 178 -6.47 -1.54 3.80
N HIS A 179 -7.20 -0.80 4.63
CA HIS A 179 -8.57 -0.45 4.28
C HIS A 179 -9.06 0.84 4.93
N ASP A 180 -10.14 1.43 4.38
CA ASP A 180 -10.80 2.61 4.96
C ASP A 180 -9.82 3.76 5.26
N CYS A 181 -8.81 3.89 4.39
CA CYS A 181 -7.76 4.90 4.50
C CYS A 181 -8.35 6.30 4.29
N ARG A 182 -7.93 7.25 5.11
CA ARG A 182 -8.50 8.61 5.15
C ARG A 182 -7.44 9.66 4.86
N LEU A 183 -7.90 10.78 4.29
CA LEU A 183 -7.08 11.96 4.05
C LEU A 183 -6.35 12.40 5.32
N SER A 184 -5.14 12.92 5.15
CA SER A 184 -4.44 13.67 6.19
C SER A 184 -3.72 14.85 5.59
N LYS A 185 -3.19 15.74 6.44
CA LYS A 185 -2.54 16.97 5.98
C LYS A 185 -1.43 16.66 4.96
N GLY A 186 -1.70 16.98 3.69
CA GLY A 186 -0.76 16.78 2.57
C GLY A 186 -0.84 15.42 1.85
N PHE A 187 -1.87 14.60 2.12
CA PHE A 187 -2.00 13.25 1.57
C PHE A 187 -3.46 12.87 1.30
N ASP A 188 -3.68 12.16 0.19
CA ASP A 188 -4.99 12.00 -0.44
C ASP A 188 -5.82 10.85 0.16
N GLY A 189 -5.19 10.01 0.99
CA GLY A 189 -5.84 8.87 1.65
C GLY A 189 -5.71 7.57 0.88
N ASP A 190 -4.58 7.38 0.19
CA ASP A 190 -4.22 6.14 -0.49
C ASP A 190 -3.97 4.99 0.49
N GLY A 191 -4.19 3.76 0.04
CA GLY A 191 -3.82 2.56 0.80
C GLY A 191 -2.31 2.41 0.96
N ILE A 192 -1.62 2.19 -0.16
CA ILE A 192 -0.15 2.11 -0.23
C ILE A 192 0.34 3.04 -1.33
N ARG A 193 1.03 4.11 -0.95
CA ARG A 193 1.64 5.06 -1.88
C ARG A 193 3.13 4.83 -2.02
N VAL A 194 3.63 4.77 -3.25
CA VAL A 194 5.05 4.66 -3.62
C VAL A 194 5.45 5.93 -4.37
N PHE A 195 6.25 6.76 -3.71
CA PHE A 195 6.63 8.08 -4.20
C PHE A 195 8.16 8.19 -4.29
N GLN A 196 8.70 8.49 -5.47
CA GLN A 196 10.14 8.67 -5.71
C GLN A 196 10.99 7.52 -5.14
N SER A 197 10.53 6.28 -5.30
CA SER A 197 11.11 5.11 -4.65
C SER A 197 11.48 4.01 -5.66
N ARG A 198 12.37 3.09 -5.25
CA ARG A 198 12.81 1.99 -6.13
C ARG A 198 13.02 0.67 -5.42
N ASN A 199 12.90 -0.44 -6.15
CA ASN A 199 13.01 -1.80 -5.60
C ASN A 199 11.97 -1.99 -4.49
N VAL A 200 10.70 -1.96 -4.88
CA VAL A 200 9.55 -2.13 -3.98
C VAL A 200 8.76 -3.36 -4.39
N TRP A 201 8.32 -4.14 -3.41
CA TRP A 201 7.47 -5.30 -3.63
C TRP A 201 6.25 -5.26 -2.70
N ILE A 202 5.07 -5.18 -3.29
CA ILE A 202 3.78 -5.21 -2.58
C ILE A 202 3.12 -6.55 -2.91
N ASP A 203 3.04 -7.43 -1.93
CA ASP A 203 2.68 -8.83 -2.14
C ASP A 203 1.63 -9.34 -1.15
N HIS A 204 0.68 -10.18 -1.57
CA HIS A 204 -0.27 -10.83 -0.64
C HIS A 204 -1.01 -9.83 0.28
N CYS A 205 -1.23 -8.60 -0.16
CA CYS A 205 -1.98 -7.60 0.61
C CYS A 205 -3.46 -7.60 0.19
N HIS A 206 -4.35 -7.30 1.13
CA HIS A 206 -5.77 -7.08 0.86
C HIS A 206 -6.08 -5.60 1.00
N LEU A 207 -6.49 -4.94 -0.09
CA LEU A 207 -6.77 -3.51 -0.12
C LEU A 207 -8.22 -3.20 -0.50
N SER A 208 -8.87 -2.31 0.24
CA SER A 208 -10.26 -1.90 -0.06
C SER A 208 -10.65 -0.55 0.52
N ARG A 209 -11.69 0.08 -0.07
CA ARG A 209 -12.39 1.25 0.49
C ARG A 209 -11.49 2.40 0.97
N CYS A 210 -10.38 2.67 0.29
CA CYS A 210 -9.55 3.84 0.63
C CYS A 210 -10.25 5.12 0.16
N GLN A 211 -9.77 6.28 0.58
CA GLN A 211 -10.40 7.53 0.19
C GLN A 211 -10.03 7.96 -1.24
N ASP A 212 -8.79 7.74 -1.68
CA ASP A 212 -8.38 8.02 -3.07
C ASP A 212 -7.94 6.76 -3.83
N GLY A 213 -6.66 6.39 -3.88
CA GLY A 213 -6.17 5.16 -4.52
C GLY A 213 -6.05 3.96 -3.57
N LEU A 214 -6.07 2.71 -4.08
CA LEU A 214 -5.60 1.57 -3.26
C LEU A 214 -4.07 1.47 -3.31
N ILE A 215 -3.49 1.46 -4.52
CA ILE A 215 -2.04 1.44 -4.72
C ILE A 215 -1.63 2.49 -5.75
N ASP A 216 -0.82 3.45 -5.31
CA ASP A 216 -0.32 4.52 -6.17
C ASP A 216 1.20 4.43 -6.32
N VAL A 217 1.69 4.31 -7.56
CA VAL A 217 3.12 4.36 -7.90
C VAL A 217 3.37 5.58 -8.75
N VAL A 218 4.00 6.59 -8.15
CA VAL A 218 4.07 7.92 -8.74
C VAL A 218 5.45 8.55 -8.58
N THR A 219 5.69 9.59 -9.38
CA THR A 219 6.82 10.51 -9.26
C THR A 219 8.19 9.81 -9.27
N SER A 220 8.64 9.42 -10.44
CA SER A 220 9.94 8.80 -10.70
C SER A 220 10.17 7.47 -9.97
N SER A 221 9.10 6.81 -9.54
CA SER A 221 9.17 5.48 -8.93
C SER A 221 9.39 4.41 -9.99
N THR A 222 10.24 3.42 -9.71
CA THR A 222 10.58 2.37 -10.69
C THR A 222 11.03 1.09 -9.99
N ALA A 223 11.17 -0.01 -10.73
CA ALA A 223 11.51 -1.32 -10.18
C ALA A 223 10.52 -1.73 -9.05
N VAL A 224 9.23 -1.73 -9.39
CA VAL A 224 8.15 -2.11 -8.48
C VAL A 224 7.50 -3.41 -8.98
N THR A 225 7.18 -4.32 -8.07
CA THR A 225 6.28 -5.46 -8.34
C THR A 225 5.09 -5.38 -7.39
N ILE A 226 3.89 -5.49 -7.96
CA ILE A 226 2.61 -5.57 -7.25
C ILE A 226 2.02 -6.93 -7.58
N SER A 227 2.08 -7.88 -6.64
CA SER A 227 1.70 -9.27 -6.89
C SER A 227 0.83 -9.92 -5.84
N ASN A 228 0.02 -10.90 -6.23
CA ASN A 228 -0.80 -11.68 -5.30
C ASN A 228 -1.65 -10.83 -4.36
N ASN A 229 -2.00 -9.60 -4.73
CA ASN A 229 -2.84 -8.75 -3.89
C ASN A 229 -4.31 -8.99 -4.23
N ARG A 230 -5.19 -8.77 -3.26
CA ARG A 230 -6.63 -8.73 -3.48
C ARG A 230 -7.10 -7.28 -3.35
N LEU A 231 -7.56 -6.69 -4.45
CA LEU A 231 -8.04 -5.31 -4.51
C LEU A 231 -9.55 -5.33 -4.76
N ILE A 232 -10.34 -4.79 -3.82
CA ILE A 232 -11.81 -4.91 -3.88
C ILE A 232 -12.51 -3.63 -3.42
N ASN A 233 -13.78 -3.48 -3.80
CA ASN A 233 -14.71 -2.47 -3.26
C ASN A 233 -14.12 -1.06 -3.25
N HIS A 234 -13.71 -0.58 -4.42
CA HIS A 234 -13.01 0.69 -4.56
C HIS A 234 -13.09 1.24 -5.99
N GLN A 235 -13.23 2.55 -6.16
CA GLN A 235 -13.35 3.13 -7.49
C GLN A 235 -12.03 3.14 -8.25
N LYS A 236 -10.98 3.75 -7.69
CA LYS A 236 -9.69 4.01 -8.34
C LYS A 236 -8.63 3.02 -7.84
N ALA A 237 -8.54 1.84 -8.45
CA ALA A 237 -7.77 0.74 -7.85
C ALA A 237 -6.24 1.01 -7.82
N MET A 238 -5.63 1.40 -8.94
CA MET A 238 -4.18 1.54 -9.01
C MET A 238 -3.75 2.67 -9.93
N LEU A 239 -2.99 3.66 -9.46
CA LEU A 239 -2.44 4.71 -10.33
C LEU A 239 -0.95 4.48 -10.60
N LEU A 240 -0.56 4.38 -11.87
CA LEU A 240 0.84 4.27 -12.30
C LEU A 240 1.25 5.53 -13.08
N GLY A 241 1.82 6.51 -12.38
CA GLY A 241 2.11 7.85 -12.91
C GLY A 241 0.96 8.83 -12.70
N HIS A 242 1.27 10.06 -12.27
CA HIS A 242 0.28 11.01 -11.74
C HIS A 242 0.06 12.26 -12.59
N SER A 243 0.86 12.48 -13.64
CA SER A 243 0.82 13.70 -14.42
C SER A 243 1.36 13.48 -15.83
N ASP A 244 0.60 13.94 -16.84
CA ASP A 244 0.95 13.85 -18.26
C ASP A 244 2.27 14.56 -18.60
N ASN A 245 2.67 15.51 -17.76
CA ASN A 245 3.86 16.33 -17.95
C ASN A 245 5.06 15.86 -17.11
N HIS A 246 4.91 14.82 -16.28
CA HIS A 246 6.00 14.35 -15.42
C HIS A 246 6.93 13.40 -16.17
N MET A 247 7.82 13.97 -16.98
CA MET A 247 8.71 13.25 -17.90
C MET A 247 9.62 12.20 -17.25
N ALA A 248 9.91 12.33 -15.95
CA ALA A 248 10.74 11.36 -15.25
C ALA A 248 10.03 9.99 -15.07
N ASP A 249 8.70 9.93 -15.15
CA ASP A 249 7.93 8.67 -15.13
C ASP A 249 8.13 7.83 -16.41
N LYS A 250 8.78 8.35 -17.46
CA LYS A 250 9.18 7.55 -18.64
C LYS A 250 10.08 6.36 -18.30
N ASN A 251 10.79 6.43 -17.17
CA ASN A 251 11.65 5.35 -16.67
C ASN A 251 10.94 4.42 -15.67
N MET A 252 9.64 4.63 -15.43
CA MET A 252 8.85 3.78 -14.56
C MET A 252 8.78 2.36 -15.12
N LYS A 253 9.03 1.39 -14.24
CA LYS A 253 8.93 -0.04 -14.55
C LYS A 253 8.20 -0.72 -13.40
N VAL A 254 6.96 -1.13 -13.66
CA VAL A 254 6.08 -1.79 -12.71
C VAL A 254 5.62 -3.13 -13.28
N THR A 255 5.71 -4.18 -12.48
CA THR A 255 5.12 -5.48 -12.79
C THR A 255 3.84 -5.64 -11.97
N VAL A 256 2.71 -5.84 -12.64
CA VAL A 256 1.42 -6.20 -12.01
C VAL A 256 1.12 -7.65 -12.38
N ALA A 257 1.12 -8.57 -11.42
CA ALA A 257 0.99 -10.01 -11.72
C ALA A 257 0.28 -10.77 -10.60
N PHE A 258 -0.58 -11.73 -10.95
CA PHE A 258 -1.26 -12.63 -9.99
C PHE A 258 -2.18 -11.93 -8.97
N ASN A 259 -2.52 -10.65 -9.18
CA ASN A 259 -3.48 -9.95 -8.33
C ASN A 259 -4.91 -10.39 -8.67
N VAL A 260 -5.77 -10.42 -7.65
CA VAL A 260 -7.22 -10.55 -7.80
C VAL A 260 -7.81 -9.15 -7.76
N PHE A 261 -8.37 -8.72 -8.89
CA PHE A 261 -9.10 -7.47 -9.02
C PHE A 261 -10.60 -7.75 -8.93
N GLY A 262 -11.23 -7.28 -7.87
CA GLY A 262 -12.66 -7.44 -7.62
C GLY A 262 -13.01 -8.44 -6.52
N PRO A 263 -14.27 -8.42 -6.04
CA PRO A 263 -15.39 -7.67 -6.62
C PRO A 263 -15.38 -6.16 -6.27
N GLY A 264 -16.26 -5.39 -6.92
CA GLY A 264 -16.54 -4.00 -6.55
C GLY A 264 -15.47 -2.99 -6.94
N LEU A 265 -14.67 -3.27 -7.98
CA LEU A 265 -13.77 -2.26 -8.56
C LEU A 265 -14.44 -1.56 -9.75
N THR A 266 -14.15 -0.27 -9.92
CA THR A 266 -14.67 0.52 -11.06
C THR A 266 -13.62 0.68 -12.17
N GLU A 267 -12.43 1.18 -11.85
CA GLU A 267 -11.43 1.61 -12.84
C GLU A 267 -9.98 1.48 -12.31
N ARG A 268 -9.01 1.77 -13.19
CA ARG A 268 -7.55 1.82 -12.92
C ARG A 268 -6.91 0.48 -12.52
N MET A 269 -6.91 -0.47 -13.47
CA MET A 269 -6.36 -1.83 -13.31
C MET A 269 -5.43 -2.24 -14.48
N PRO A 270 -4.33 -1.52 -14.78
CA PRO A 270 -3.83 -0.33 -14.08
C PRO A 270 -4.33 0.99 -14.71
#